data_AF-M1WQF7-F1
#
_entry.id   AF-M1WQF7-F1
#
_cell.length_a   1.000
_cell.length_b   1.000
_cell.length_c   1.000
_cell.angle_alpha   90.00
_cell.angle_beta   90.00
_cell.angle_gamma   90.00
#
_symmetry.space_group_name_H-M   'P 1'
#
loop_
_entity.id
_entity.type
_entity.pdbx_description
1 polymer ?
#
loop_
_entity_poly.entity_id
_entity_poly.type
_entity_poly.pdbx_seq_one_letter_code
_entity_poly.pdbx_strand_id
1 'polypeptide(L)' 'MSIRFDDNAAVIINKDGNPRGSRVFGPVARELREKSFTKIVSLAPEVL' A
#
# COMPACT_ATOMS: atom_id res chain seq x y z
N MET A 1 11.40 -3.65 15.50
CA MET A 1 11.78 -2.44 14.73
C MET A 1 10.49 -1.74 14.38
N SER A 2 10.28 -0.49 14.81
CA SER A 2 9.04 0.23 14.54
C SER A 2 9.23 1.19 13.38
N ILE A 3 8.40 1.08 12.35
CA ILE A 3 8.35 2.06 11.27
C ILE A 3 7.20 3.03 11.53
N ARG A 4 7.40 4.31 11.22
CA ARG A 4 6.39 5.35 11.36
C ARG A 4 6.43 6.26 10.14
N PHE A 5 5.26 6.74 9.75
CA PHE A 5 5.09 7.70 8.68
C PHE A 5 4.67 9.03 9.30
N ASP A 6 5.07 10.13 8.70
CA ASP A 6 4.75 11.47 9.19
C ASP A 6 3.28 11.84 8.96
N ASP A 7 2.63 11.22 7.97
CA ASP A 7 1.24 11.47 7.60
C ASP A 7 0.42 10.18 7.44
N ASN A 8 -0.90 10.30 7.60
CA ASN A 8 -1.85 9.19 7.46
C ASN A 8 -2.40 9.14 6.03
N ALA A 9 -2.31 7.98 5.38
CA ALA A 9 -2.82 7.77 4.02
C ALA A 9 -3.69 6.51 3.93
N ALA A 10 -4.59 6.47 2.94
CA ALA A 10 -5.44 5.32 2.66
C ALA A 10 -5.58 5.08 1.15
N VAL A 11 -5.70 3.80 0.76
CA VAL A 11 -5.92 3.38 -0.64
C VAL A 11 -7.31 2.75 -0.75
N ILE A 12 -8.10 3.23 -1.72
CA ILE A 12 -9.45 2.70 -1.97
C ILE A 12 -9.34 1.37 -2.72
N ILE A 13 -9.91 0.33 -2.14
CA ILE A 13 -9.98 -1.02 -2.71
C ILE A 13 -11.41 -1.39 -3.12
N ASN A 14 -11.53 -2.33 -4.05
CA ASN A 14 -12.80 -2.96 -4.40
C ASN A 14 -13.09 -4.17 -3.48
N LYS A 15 -14.24 -4.82 -3.66
CA LYS A 15 -14.64 -6.01 -2.88
C LYS A 15 -13.70 -7.21 -3.08
N ASP A 16 -12.96 -7.22 -4.18
CA ASP A 16 -11.98 -8.26 -4.51
C ASP A 16 -10.57 -7.94 -3.97
N GLY A 17 -10.42 -6.88 -3.16
CA GLY A 17 -9.13 -6.48 -2.57
C GLY A 17 -8.17 -5.78 -3.54
N ASN A 18 -8.62 -5.44 -4.74
CA ASN A 18 -7.83 -4.73 -5.74
C ASN A 18 -7.96 -3.22 -5.58
N PRO A 19 -6.88 -2.44 -5.77
CA PRO A 19 -6.97 -0.97 -5.78
C PRO A 19 -7.89 -0.50 -6.91
N ARG A 20 -8.78 0.46 -6.62
CA ARG A 20 -9.59 1.12 -7.67
C ARG A 20 -8.76 2.10 -8.50
N GLY A 21 -7.67 2.62 -7.92
CA GLY A 21 -6.72 3.49 -8.60
C GLY A 21 -5.67 2.72 -9.39
N SER A 22 -5.07 3.41 -10.37
CA SER A 22 -3.98 2.88 -11.19
C SER A 22 -2.58 3.26 -10.70
N ARG A 23 -2.47 4.15 -9.70
CA ARG A 23 -1.21 4.64 -9.13
C ARG A 23 -1.31 4.79 -7.61
N VAL A 24 -0.22 4.46 -6.92
CA VAL A 24 -0.04 4.70 -5.49
C VAL A 24 1.11 5.70 -5.35
N PHE A 25 0.95 6.68 -4.46
CA PHE A 25 1.97 7.70 -4.20
C PHE A 25 2.52 7.53 -2.79
N GLY A 26 3.82 7.73 -2.66
CA GLY A 26 4.53 7.61 -1.39
C GLY A 26 4.95 6.19 -1.04
N PRO A 27 5.78 6.05 0.01
CA PRO A 27 6.26 4.75 0.48
C PRO A 27 5.14 3.97 1.16
N VAL A 28 5.14 2.65 0.97
CA VAL A 28 4.17 1.75 1.61
C VAL A 28 4.85 0.76 2.55
N ALA A 29 4.15 0.38 3.63
CA ALA A 29 4.67 -0.61 4.56
C ALA A 29 4.72 -2.02 3.94
N ARG A 30 5.79 -2.75 4.20
CA ARG A 30 6.00 -4.13 3.73
C ARG A 30 4.96 -5.12 4.26
N GLU A 31 4.30 -4.80 5.37
CA GLU A 31 3.19 -5.55 5.98
C GLU A 31 2.00 -5.76 5.02
N LEU A 32 1.80 -4.87 4.05
CA LEU A 32 0.74 -5.01 3.04
C LEU A 32 0.90 -6.27 2.18
N ARG A 33 2.13 -6.78 2.02
CA ARG A 33 2.41 -8.02 1.30
C ARG A 33 1.85 -9.23 2.04
N GLU A 34 1.97 -9.26 3.36
CA GLU A 34 1.47 -10.35 4.21
C GLU A 34 -0.06 -10.39 4.23
N LYS A 35 -0.69 -9.21 4.14
CA LYS A 35 -2.15 -9.07 4.05
C LYS A 35 -2.72 -9.27 2.64
N SER A 36 -1.94 -9.82 1.70
CA SER A 36 -2.35 -10.12 0.33
C SER A 36 -2.71 -8.90 -0.55
N PHE A 37 -2.29 -7.68 -0.18
CA PHE A 37 -2.46 -6.48 -1.00
C PHE A 37 -1.32 -6.30 -2.03
N THR A 38 -0.94 -7.38 -2.72
CA THR A 38 0.22 -7.44 -3.62
C THR A 38 0.19 -6.36 -4.70
N LYS A 39 -0.99 -6.07 -5.27
CA LYS A 39 -1.13 -5.03 -6.30
C LYS A 39 -0.81 -3.62 -5.80
N ILE A 40 -1.11 -3.32 -4.54
CA ILE A 40 -0.79 -2.02 -3.94
C ILE A 40 0.73 -1.90 -3.80
N VAL A 41 1.38 -2.95 -3.28
CA VAL A 41 2.84 -3.03 -3.13
C VAL A 41 3.54 -2.91 -4.49
N SER A 42 2.99 -3.54 -5.55
CA SER A 42 3.55 -3.45 -6.90
C SER A 42 3.42 -2.08 -7.56
N LEU A 43 2.41 -1.30 -7.18
CA LEU A 43 2.17 0.05 -7.73
C LEU A 43 2.90 1.16 -6.96
N ALA A 44 3.42 0.85 -5.77
CA ALA A 44 4.09 1.82 -4.93
C ALA A 44 5.52 2.09 -5.42
N PRO A 45 5.99 3.35 -5.33
CA PRO A 45 7.36 3.71 -5.71
C PRO A 45 8.41 3.11 -4.77
N GLU A 46 8.10 3.00 -3.47
CA GLU A 46 9.01 2.48 -2.45
C GLU A 46 8.25 1.63 -1.43
N VAL A 47 8.92 0.60 -0.91
CA VAL A 47 8.38 -0.33 0.10
C VAL A 47 9.31 -0.38 1.29
N LEU A 48 8.82 0.03 2.46
CA LEU A 48 9.57 0.14 3.70
C LEU A 48 9.18 -0.92 4.72
#